data_AF-J1JDN2-F1
#
_entry.id   AF-J1JDN2-F1
#
_cell.length_a   1.000
_cell.length_b   1.000
_cell.length_c   1.000
_cell.angle_alpha   90.00
_cell.angle_beta   90.00
_cell.angle_gamma   90.00
#
_symmetry.space_group_name_H-M   'P 1'
#
loop_
_entity.id
_entity.type
_entity.pdbx_description
1 polymer ?
#
loop_
_entity_poly.entity_id
_entity_poly.type
_entity_poly.pdbx_seq_one_letter_code
_entity_poly.pdbx_strand_id
1 'polypeptide(L)'
;MIVAENMFGDILSDLAAGVMGGLGLAPSANVGNKIAYFEPVHGSAPRIARQNKANPSAMLYTTALLLDHLGFYDAAQQLSESVDQVIRAGKTVTYDLGGSASTRQMAEAVLNSVVNPVSVCRAAIVTVGDEFLSGQYLNTNLQDLSQSLNKRNIQVTRHFICADQLQKISETVISCLGQEDLIIISGGLGPTSDDKTRDAIAKAVQRPLVHHEAVWQTIKGQLQRLGIAPDSSNVRQALFPETANVLDNPTGTAPGFYLSSCGSFLVVLPGPPTQTLALLEDYLENDEKKYSSVSRTQYAWTLIGIDESTIAHWVDGHFTNEPFEQHFLWKSPYVLVQLVGQSSAPLAQHLIEEFEHHFRPYLVGAEITTACKQLAMHAEVHWSANDPNLLKYFQSIEKGTKGISQFEVEVSLSPSIETLENQKESLGHTTMTIRMKGYGDDHISFPYTRPLLGVVLQEYAAWSVLKKYLQMEERK
;
A
#
# COMPACT_ATOMS: atom_id res chain seq x y z
N MET A 1 34.45 4.69 -11.63
CA MET A 1 35.05 5.88 -12.29
C MET A 1 35.78 5.39 -13.53
N ILE A 2 35.41 5.91 -14.70
CA ILE A 2 36.07 5.58 -15.97
C ILE A 2 36.85 6.81 -16.40
N VAL A 3 38.13 6.63 -16.72
CA VAL A 3 38.99 7.71 -17.25
C VAL A 3 39.11 7.50 -18.75
N ALA A 4 38.79 8.53 -19.52
CA ALA A 4 38.83 8.51 -20.98
C ALA A 4 39.27 9.88 -21.52
N GLU A 5 39.79 9.93 -22.75
CA GLU A 5 40.00 11.18 -23.46
C GLU A 5 38.64 11.84 -23.77
N ASN A 6 38.60 13.18 -23.90
CA ASN A 6 37.36 13.96 -23.96
C ASN A 6 36.29 13.38 -24.91
N MET A 7 36.67 13.09 -26.15
CA MET A 7 35.74 12.55 -27.16
C MET A 7 35.16 11.18 -26.76
N PHE A 8 35.97 10.29 -26.19
CA PHE A 8 35.48 8.99 -25.73
C PHE A 8 34.67 9.12 -24.45
N GLY A 9 35.02 10.07 -23.59
CA GLY A 9 34.22 10.45 -22.42
C GLY A 9 32.82 10.88 -22.83
N ASP A 10 32.71 11.81 -23.79
CA ASP A 10 31.44 12.33 -24.31
C ASP A 10 30.56 11.21 -24.90
N ILE A 11 31.16 10.33 -25.72
CA ILE A 11 30.44 9.17 -26.29
C ILE A 11 29.92 8.25 -25.18
N LEU A 12 30.76 7.98 -24.18
CA LEU A 12 30.38 7.10 -23.07
C LEU A 12 29.29 7.74 -22.20
N SER A 13 29.35 9.05 -21.93
CA SER A 13 28.33 9.76 -21.16
C SER A 13 27.00 9.84 -21.90
N ASP A 14 27.01 10.08 -23.21
CA ASP A 14 25.78 10.11 -24.02
C ASP A 14 25.14 8.73 -24.12
N LEU A 15 25.95 7.68 -24.29
CA LEU A 15 25.45 6.30 -24.30
C LEU A 15 24.88 5.93 -22.93
N ALA A 16 25.56 6.29 -21.84
CA ALA A 16 25.07 6.06 -20.48
C ALA A 16 23.75 6.81 -20.23
N ALA A 17 23.66 8.07 -20.66
CA ALA A 17 22.45 8.87 -20.58
C ALA A 17 21.30 8.25 -21.39
N GLY A 18 21.58 7.71 -22.57
CA GLY A 18 20.60 6.97 -23.37
C GLY A 18 20.06 5.72 -22.67
N VAL A 19 20.91 4.97 -21.97
CA VAL A 19 20.53 3.74 -21.25
C VAL A 19 19.69 4.03 -19.99
N MET A 20 19.98 5.13 -19.28
CA MET A 20 19.31 5.45 -18.01
C MET A 20 17.94 6.15 -18.15
N GLY A 21 17.44 6.36 -19.38
CA GLY A 21 16.14 7.01 -19.62
C GLY A 21 16.20 8.30 -20.44
N GLY A 22 17.38 8.67 -20.93
CA GLY A 22 17.59 9.79 -21.85
C GLY A 22 18.35 10.97 -21.23
N LEU A 23 18.83 11.87 -22.09
CA LEU A 23 19.62 13.06 -21.72
C LEU A 23 18.89 14.01 -20.75
N GLY A 24 17.55 13.96 -20.68
CA GLY A 24 16.75 14.78 -19.78
C GLY A 24 16.91 14.47 -18.28
N LEU A 25 17.58 13.37 -17.94
CA LEU A 25 17.84 12.93 -16.57
C LEU A 25 19.32 13.03 -16.16
N ALA A 26 20.24 13.29 -17.10
CA ALA A 26 21.68 13.21 -16.86
C ALA A 26 22.24 14.54 -16.31
N PRO A 27 22.68 14.59 -15.03
CA PRO A 27 23.41 15.74 -14.52
C PRO A 27 24.88 15.73 -14.96
N SER A 28 25.53 16.89 -14.99
CA SER A 28 26.98 16.93 -15.22
C SER A 28 27.70 18.10 -14.54
N ALA A 29 29.01 17.95 -14.42
CA ALA A 29 29.90 18.94 -13.87
C ALA A 29 31.27 18.90 -14.57
N ASN A 30 31.77 20.07 -14.94
CA ASN A 30 33.11 20.31 -15.41
C ASN A 30 33.92 20.96 -14.27
N VAL A 31 34.71 20.16 -13.56
CA VAL A 31 35.45 20.61 -12.37
C VAL A 31 36.93 20.78 -12.70
N GLY A 32 37.41 22.02 -12.74
CA GLY A 32 38.82 22.36 -12.92
C GLY A 32 39.46 22.91 -11.64
N ASN A 33 40.79 23.07 -11.65
CA ASN A 33 41.57 23.52 -10.49
C ASN A 33 41.23 24.93 -9.97
N LYS A 34 40.53 25.75 -10.76
CA LYS A 34 40.21 27.16 -10.43
C LYS A 34 38.73 27.48 -10.54
N ILE A 35 38.03 26.80 -11.44
CA ILE A 35 36.64 27.06 -11.80
C ILE A 35 35.97 25.71 -11.94
N ALA A 36 34.79 25.59 -11.35
CA ALA A 36 33.85 24.51 -11.61
C ALA A 36 32.62 25.08 -12.32
N TYR A 37 32.09 24.34 -13.27
CA TYR A 37 30.92 24.70 -14.04
C TYR A 37 29.97 23.51 -14.06
N PHE A 38 28.68 23.76 -13.83
CA PHE A 38 27.66 22.73 -13.66
C PHE A 38 26.56 22.98 -14.68
N GLU A 39 26.37 22.03 -15.59
CA GLU A 39 25.32 22.09 -16.60
C GLU A 39 24.72 20.69 -16.84
N PRO A 40 23.42 20.56 -17.12
CA PRO A 40 22.86 19.28 -17.54
C PRO A 40 23.34 18.87 -18.93
N VAL A 41 23.42 17.56 -19.21
CA VAL A 41 23.94 17.00 -20.50
C VAL A 41 22.98 17.22 -21.68
N HIS A 42 21.88 17.95 -21.51
CA HIS A 42 20.85 18.04 -22.55
C HIS A 42 21.30 18.86 -23.78
N GLY A 43 20.89 18.42 -24.97
CA GLY A 43 21.04 19.21 -26.20
C GLY A 43 19.99 20.31 -26.33
N SER A 44 20.11 21.14 -27.37
CA SER A 44 19.05 22.11 -27.70
C SER A 44 17.75 21.39 -28.08
N ALA A 45 16.61 21.83 -27.54
CA ALA A 45 15.30 21.26 -27.86
C ALA A 45 14.33 22.28 -28.53
N PRO A 46 14.62 22.77 -29.76
CA PRO A 46 13.82 23.81 -30.40
C PRO A 46 12.34 23.46 -30.56
N ARG A 47 12.03 22.17 -30.77
CA ARG A 47 10.67 21.68 -31.00
C ARG A 47 9.72 21.88 -29.81
N ILE A 48 10.25 21.98 -28.59
CA ILE A 48 9.48 22.16 -27.35
C ILE A 48 9.74 23.51 -26.68
N ALA A 49 10.51 24.38 -27.34
CA ALA A 49 10.82 25.72 -26.84
C ALA A 49 9.51 26.49 -26.57
N ARG A 50 9.44 27.13 -25.40
CA ARG A 50 8.27 27.90 -24.91
C ARG A 50 6.97 27.10 -24.73
N GLN A 51 7.02 25.77 -24.78
CA GLN A 51 5.83 24.92 -24.57
C GLN A 51 5.67 24.45 -23.13
N ASN A 52 6.61 24.77 -22.22
CA ASN A 52 6.59 24.32 -20.82
C ASN A 52 6.53 22.78 -20.71
N LYS A 53 7.27 22.06 -21.57
CA LYS A 53 7.25 20.59 -21.68
C LYS A 53 8.59 19.90 -21.37
N ALA A 54 9.65 20.67 -21.15
CA ALA A 54 10.96 20.10 -20.84
C ALA A 54 10.96 19.43 -19.47
N ASN A 55 11.66 18.30 -19.34
CA ASN A 55 11.88 17.66 -18.06
C ASN A 55 12.89 18.47 -17.21
N PRO A 56 12.53 18.94 -16.00
CA PRO A 56 13.43 19.73 -15.16
C PRO A 56 14.50 18.91 -14.43
N SER A 57 14.42 17.57 -14.43
CA SER A 57 15.22 16.71 -13.55
C SER A 57 16.74 16.85 -13.72
N ALA A 58 17.28 16.81 -14.94
CA ALA A 58 18.73 16.96 -15.14
C ALA A 58 19.27 18.29 -14.55
N MET A 59 18.50 19.38 -14.66
CA MET A 59 18.89 20.66 -14.08
C MET A 59 18.89 20.62 -12.55
N LEU A 60 17.89 19.96 -11.94
CA LEU A 60 17.78 19.82 -10.49
C LEU A 60 18.87 18.91 -9.93
N TYR A 61 19.15 17.76 -10.56
CA TYR A 61 20.28 16.91 -10.17
C TYR A 61 21.63 17.61 -10.36
N THR A 62 21.78 18.41 -11.42
CA THR A 62 23.00 19.21 -11.60
C THR A 62 23.16 20.27 -10.52
N THR A 63 22.05 20.85 -10.05
CA THR A 63 22.04 21.76 -8.91
C THR A 63 22.42 21.01 -7.62
N ALA A 64 21.98 19.77 -7.43
CA ALA A 64 22.42 18.94 -6.32
C ALA A 64 23.94 18.66 -6.37
N LEU A 65 24.50 18.36 -7.55
CA LEU A 65 25.96 18.22 -7.72
C LEU A 65 26.72 19.51 -7.36
N LEU A 66 26.18 20.67 -7.73
CA LEU A 66 26.77 21.96 -7.35
C LEU A 66 26.75 22.16 -5.83
N LEU A 67 25.62 21.86 -5.17
CA LEU A 67 25.50 21.95 -3.72
C LEU A 67 26.49 21.03 -3.01
N ASP A 68 26.63 19.79 -3.49
CA ASP A 68 27.59 18.80 -2.99
C ASP A 68 29.04 19.32 -3.11
N HIS A 69 29.40 19.86 -4.29
CA HIS A 69 30.73 20.44 -4.53
C HIS A 69 31.03 21.64 -3.62
N LEU A 70 30.01 22.43 -3.27
CA LEU A 70 30.13 23.56 -2.35
C LEU A 70 30.13 23.15 -0.87
N GLY A 71 29.95 21.86 -0.56
CA GLY A 71 29.93 21.32 0.80
C GLY A 71 28.56 21.34 1.49
N PHE A 72 27.48 21.63 0.75
CA PHE A 72 26.10 21.58 1.26
C PHE A 72 25.50 20.18 1.06
N TYR A 73 26.11 19.17 1.68
CA TYR A 73 25.78 17.75 1.49
C TYR A 73 24.30 17.44 1.79
N ASP A 74 23.78 17.92 2.92
CA ASP A 74 22.39 17.64 3.32
C ASP A 74 21.39 18.23 2.31
N ALA A 75 21.65 19.45 1.82
CA ALA A 75 20.78 20.09 0.83
C ALA A 75 20.88 19.42 -0.55
N ALA A 76 22.08 18.98 -0.94
CA ALA A 76 22.29 18.22 -2.17
C ALA A 76 21.52 16.89 -2.13
N GLN A 77 21.64 16.16 -1.02
CA GLN A 77 20.95 14.90 -0.79
C GLN A 77 19.43 15.12 -0.79
N GLN A 78 18.93 16.09 -0.04
CA GLN A 78 17.50 16.40 0.03
C GLN A 78 16.92 16.72 -1.36
N LEU A 79 17.60 17.55 -2.15
CA LEU A 79 17.14 17.87 -3.51
C LEU A 79 17.11 16.64 -4.42
N SER A 80 18.16 15.81 -4.38
CA SER A 80 18.23 14.58 -5.17
C SER A 80 17.12 13.60 -4.78
N GLU A 81 16.90 13.40 -3.48
CA GLU A 81 15.85 12.53 -2.95
C GLU A 81 14.45 13.04 -3.31
N SER A 82 14.21 14.36 -3.28
CA SER A 82 12.94 14.93 -3.71
C SER A 82 12.66 14.73 -5.21
N VAL A 83 13.67 14.84 -6.07
CA VAL A 83 13.52 14.54 -7.50
C VAL A 83 13.20 13.05 -7.69
N ASP A 84 13.94 12.17 -7.02
CA ASP A 84 13.70 10.72 -7.02
C ASP A 84 12.27 10.38 -6.58
N GLN A 85 11.79 10.98 -5.49
CA GLN A 85 10.44 10.75 -4.97
C GLN A 85 9.36 11.13 -6.00
N VAL A 86 9.48 12.29 -6.65
CA VAL A 86 8.51 12.74 -7.66
C VAL A 86 8.52 11.82 -8.89
N ILE A 87 9.71 11.43 -9.36
CA ILE A 87 9.85 10.50 -10.49
C ILE A 87 9.25 9.14 -10.14
N ARG A 88 9.64 8.55 -9.00
CA ARG A 88 9.17 7.23 -8.55
C ARG A 88 7.68 7.21 -8.25
N ALA A 89 7.09 8.33 -7.82
CA ALA A 89 5.64 8.45 -7.62
C ALA A 89 4.86 8.48 -8.94
N GLY A 90 5.45 8.98 -10.03
CA GLY A 90 4.87 8.99 -11.37
C GLY A 90 3.63 9.88 -11.56
N LYS A 91 3.08 10.48 -10.49
CA LYS A 91 1.84 11.29 -10.53
C LYS A 91 2.02 12.63 -11.28
N THR A 92 3.14 13.31 -11.08
CA THR A 92 3.39 14.67 -11.61
C THR A 92 4.72 14.72 -12.38
N VAL A 93 4.84 13.87 -13.39
CA VAL A 93 6.04 13.77 -14.25
C VAL A 93 5.74 14.18 -15.69
N THR A 94 6.78 14.59 -16.41
CA THR A 94 6.69 15.02 -17.82
C THR A 94 6.47 13.84 -18.78
N TYR A 95 6.15 14.16 -20.04
CA TYR A 95 5.76 13.17 -21.07
C TYR A 95 6.84 12.12 -21.38
N ASP A 96 8.11 12.48 -21.27
CA ASP A 96 9.26 11.60 -21.47
C ASP A 96 9.41 10.56 -20.35
N LEU A 97 8.83 10.82 -19.18
CA LEU A 97 8.70 9.89 -18.06
C LEU A 97 7.33 9.19 -18.03
N GLY A 98 6.53 9.32 -19.09
CA GLY A 98 5.21 8.69 -19.22
C GLY A 98 4.04 9.47 -18.60
N GLY A 99 4.27 10.67 -18.09
CA GLY A 99 3.21 11.51 -17.51
C GLY A 99 2.66 12.58 -18.47
N SER A 100 1.90 13.52 -17.93
CA SER A 100 1.31 14.64 -18.69
C SER A 100 1.63 16.01 -18.09
N ALA A 101 2.45 16.06 -17.04
CA ALA A 101 2.78 17.30 -16.36
C ALA A 101 3.65 18.21 -17.24
N SER A 102 3.48 19.52 -17.05
CA SER A 102 4.37 20.54 -17.59
C SER A 102 5.66 20.65 -16.79
N THR A 103 6.69 21.30 -17.36
CA THR A 103 7.97 21.58 -16.67
C THR A 103 7.72 22.22 -15.31
N ARG A 104 6.83 23.22 -15.29
CA ARG A 104 6.51 23.96 -14.07
C ARG A 104 5.79 23.11 -13.03
N GLN A 105 4.80 22.30 -13.43
CA GLN A 105 4.09 21.42 -12.50
C GLN A 105 5.02 20.40 -11.86
N MET A 106 5.92 19.79 -12.64
CA MET A 106 6.91 18.86 -12.09
C MET A 106 7.91 19.56 -11.16
N ALA A 107 8.38 20.77 -11.52
CA ALA A 107 9.26 21.55 -10.65
C ALA A 107 8.58 21.99 -9.34
N GLU A 108 7.30 22.38 -9.40
CA GLU A 108 6.49 22.70 -8.21
C GLU A 108 6.27 21.45 -7.33
N ALA A 109 6.06 20.28 -7.92
CA ALA A 109 5.99 19.01 -7.18
C ALA A 109 7.31 18.70 -6.45
N VAL A 110 8.46 18.90 -7.10
CA VAL A 110 9.77 18.72 -6.45
C VAL A 110 9.97 19.75 -5.34
N LEU A 111 9.64 21.02 -5.58
CA LEU A 111 9.72 22.07 -4.56
C LEU A 111 8.87 21.72 -3.33
N ASN A 112 7.64 21.24 -3.54
CA ASN A 112 6.76 20.81 -2.48
C ASN A 112 7.36 19.62 -1.69
N SER A 113 7.99 18.66 -2.36
CA SER A 113 8.70 17.55 -1.71
C SER A 113 9.91 18.03 -0.90
N VAL A 114 10.65 19.04 -1.37
CA VAL A 114 11.78 19.62 -0.62
C VAL A 114 11.28 20.33 0.64
N VAL A 115 10.22 21.14 0.54
CA VAL A 115 9.67 21.92 1.67
C VAL A 115 8.92 21.04 2.66
N ASN A 116 8.19 20.04 2.16
CA ASN A 116 7.40 19.09 2.95
C ASN A 116 7.89 17.67 2.66
N PRO A 117 9.04 17.26 3.21
CA PRO A 117 9.58 15.94 2.96
C PRO A 117 8.64 14.87 3.52
N VAL A 118 8.02 14.10 2.62
CA VAL A 118 7.28 12.89 2.97
C VAL A 118 8.20 11.71 2.72
N SER A 119 8.99 11.35 3.72
CA SER A 119 9.72 10.08 3.70
C SER A 119 8.72 8.94 3.89
N VAL A 120 8.33 8.31 2.78
CA VAL A 120 7.60 7.04 2.80
C VAL A 120 8.58 5.97 2.35
N CYS A 121 8.96 5.08 3.27
CA CYS A 121 9.66 3.87 2.90
C CYS A 121 8.72 3.03 2.02
N ARG A 122 9.15 2.73 0.80
CA ARG A 122 8.39 1.91 -0.14
C ARG A 122 8.87 0.49 -0.13
N ALA A 123 7.93 -0.45 -0.19
CA ALA A 123 8.22 -1.87 -0.24
C ALA A 123 7.59 -2.58 -1.43
N ALA A 124 8.32 -3.55 -1.99
CA ALA A 124 7.73 -4.61 -2.80
C ALA A 124 7.74 -5.94 -2.04
N ILE A 125 6.71 -6.76 -2.27
CA ILE A 125 6.64 -8.13 -1.77
C ILE A 125 6.72 -9.10 -2.95
N VAL A 126 7.63 -10.05 -2.89
CA VAL A 126 7.82 -11.11 -3.88
C VAL A 126 7.56 -12.46 -3.21
N THR A 127 6.45 -13.10 -3.56
CA THR A 127 6.18 -14.47 -3.12
C THR A 127 6.67 -15.45 -4.19
N VAL A 128 7.43 -16.45 -3.76
CA VAL A 128 7.94 -17.52 -4.62
C VAL A 128 7.19 -18.82 -4.27
N GLY A 129 6.58 -19.44 -5.28
CA GLY A 129 5.84 -20.69 -5.13
C GLY A 129 4.91 -20.97 -6.33
N ASP A 130 5.12 -22.09 -7.03
CA ASP A 130 4.27 -22.52 -8.15
C ASP A 130 2.82 -22.82 -7.72
N GLU A 131 2.62 -23.19 -6.45
CA GLU A 131 1.31 -23.46 -5.84
C GLU A 131 0.42 -22.22 -5.73
N PHE A 132 1.03 -21.03 -5.65
CA PHE A 132 0.29 -19.75 -5.72
C PHE A 132 -0.08 -19.38 -7.15
N LEU A 133 0.82 -19.64 -8.11
CA LEU A 133 0.54 -19.40 -9.54
C LEU A 133 -0.56 -20.30 -10.08
N SER A 134 -0.61 -21.56 -9.63
CA SER A 134 -1.67 -22.50 -9.98
C SER A 134 -3.00 -22.24 -9.26
N GLY A 135 -3.01 -21.36 -8.26
CA GLY A 135 -4.18 -21.08 -7.43
C GLY A 135 -4.53 -22.22 -6.47
N GLN A 136 -3.61 -23.15 -6.21
CA GLN A 136 -3.83 -24.26 -5.28
C GLN A 136 -3.99 -23.78 -3.84
N TYR A 137 -3.23 -22.74 -3.45
CA TYR A 137 -3.34 -22.12 -2.13
C TYR A 137 -3.56 -20.62 -2.22
N LEU A 138 -4.27 -20.10 -1.22
CA LEU A 138 -4.37 -18.66 -0.99
C LEU A 138 -3.02 -18.14 -0.48
N ASN A 139 -2.53 -17.05 -1.06
CA ASN A 139 -1.31 -16.39 -0.60
C ASN A 139 -1.60 -15.53 0.65
N THR A 140 -1.61 -16.15 1.83
CA THR A 140 -1.80 -15.45 3.10
C THR A 140 -0.58 -14.63 3.51
N ASN A 141 0.63 -15.05 3.13
CA ASN A 141 1.87 -14.31 3.40
C ASN A 141 1.78 -12.87 2.88
N LEU A 142 1.26 -12.69 1.66
CA LEU A 142 1.05 -11.36 1.08
C LEU A 142 0.21 -10.46 2.00
N GLN A 143 -0.88 -10.99 2.57
CA GLN A 143 -1.74 -10.24 3.48
C GLN A 143 -1.01 -9.87 4.78
N ASP A 144 -0.39 -10.86 5.44
CA ASP A 144 0.25 -10.67 6.74
C ASP A 144 1.44 -9.71 6.65
N LEU A 145 2.28 -9.88 5.64
CA LEU A 145 3.43 -9.00 5.36
C LEU A 145 2.95 -7.57 5.06
N SER A 146 1.92 -7.42 4.22
CA SER A 146 1.38 -6.08 3.90
C SER A 146 0.85 -5.38 5.14
N GLN A 147 0.13 -6.09 6.01
CA GLN A 147 -0.38 -5.51 7.25
C GLN A 147 0.75 -5.12 8.21
N SER A 148 1.77 -5.97 8.34
CA SER A 148 2.95 -5.67 9.19
C SER A 148 3.69 -4.42 8.72
N LEU A 149 3.96 -4.30 7.42
CA LEU A 149 4.63 -3.15 6.82
C LEU A 149 3.80 -1.87 6.94
N ASN A 150 2.50 -1.94 6.64
CA ASN A 150 1.62 -0.78 6.74
C ASN A 150 1.49 -0.26 8.18
N LYS A 151 1.48 -1.13 9.19
CA LYS A 151 1.50 -0.72 10.62
C LYS A 151 2.72 0.13 10.98
N ARG A 152 3.81 0.00 10.21
CA ARG A 152 5.07 0.73 10.39
C ARG A 152 5.27 1.83 9.34
N ASN A 153 4.20 2.24 8.66
CA ASN A 153 4.21 3.28 7.62
C ASN A 153 5.14 2.98 6.44
N ILE A 154 5.43 1.70 6.20
CA ILE A 154 6.11 1.23 5.00
C ILE A 154 5.02 0.95 3.97
N GLN A 155 4.98 1.76 2.91
CA GLN A 155 3.98 1.63 1.86
C GLN A 155 4.34 0.49 0.94
N VAL A 156 3.50 -0.54 0.91
CA VAL A 156 3.64 -1.60 -0.09
C VAL A 156 3.12 -1.10 -1.42
N THR A 157 3.99 -1.00 -2.41
CA THR A 157 3.68 -0.44 -3.74
C THR A 157 3.31 -1.52 -4.74
N ARG A 158 3.89 -2.72 -4.59
CA ARG A 158 3.78 -3.82 -5.56
C ARG A 158 3.84 -5.18 -4.88
N HIS A 159 3.03 -6.10 -5.37
CA HIS A 159 3.11 -7.53 -5.07
C HIS A 159 3.46 -8.31 -6.33
N PHE A 160 4.41 -9.23 -6.21
CA PHE A 160 4.79 -10.17 -7.26
C PHE A 160 4.59 -11.59 -6.77
N ILE A 161 4.16 -12.46 -7.67
CA ILE A 161 4.16 -13.91 -7.47
C ILE A 161 5.03 -14.51 -8.57
N CYS A 162 6.00 -15.33 -8.20
CA CYS A 162 7.01 -15.89 -9.09
C CYS A 162 7.00 -17.41 -9.04
N ALA A 163 7.26 -18.02 -10.20
CA ALA A 163 7.54 -19.44 -10.27
C ALA A 163 8.86 -19.76 -9.57
N ASP A 164 9.03 -21.02 -9.15
CA ASP A 164 10.25 -21.55 -8.52
C ASP A 164 11.40 -21.74 -9.53
N GLN A 165 11.68 -20.67 -10.28
CA GLN A 165 12.68 -20.62 -11.32
C GLN A 165 13.68 -19.51 -11.05
N LEU A 166 14.95 -19.88 -11.00
CA LEU A 166 16.06 -18.97 -10.73
C LEU A 166 15.99 -17.69 -11.57
N GLN A 167 15.69 -17.83 -12.87
CA GLN A 167 15.60 -16.69 -13.77
C GLN A 167 14.44 -15.75 -13.41
N LYS A 168 13.24 -16.28 -13.15
CA LYS A 168 12.05 -15.47 -12.86
C LYS A 168 12.14 -14.72 -11.54
N ILE A 169 12.68 -15.38 -10.51
CA ILE A 169 12.95 -14.74 -9.23
C ILE A 169 13.99 -13.62 -9.43
N SER A 170 15.09 -13.90 -10.14
CA SER A 170 16.14 -12.89 -10.36
C SER A 170 15.66 -11.68 -11.17
N GLU A 171 14.88 -11.90 -12.24
CA GLU A 171 14.31 -10.82 -13.07
C GLU A 171 13.40 -9.91 -12.24
N THR A 172 12.54 -10.51 -11.41
CA THR A 172 11.61 -9.77 -10.55
C THR A 172 12.36 -8.94 -9.51
N VAL A 173 13.35 -9.52 -8.84
CA VAL A 173 14.17 -8.80 -7.85
C VAL A 173 14.94 -7.66 -8.52
N ILE A 174 15.57 -7.90 -9.67
CA ILE A 174 16.28 -6.86 -10.43
C ILE A 174 15.33 -5.70 -10.79
N SER A 175 14.08 -5.99 -11.17
CA SER A 175 13.11 -4.94 -11.50
C SER A 175 12.67 -4.07 -10.30
N CYS A 176 12.93 -4.53 -9.07
CA CYS A 176 12.64 -3.81 -7.84
C CYS A 176 13.85 -3.04 -7.31
N LEU A 177 15.07 -3.49 -7.60
CA LEU A 177 16.32 -2.85 -7.14
C LEU A 177 16.39 -1.38 -7.57
N GLY A 178 16.65 -0.49 -6.62
CA GLY A 178 16.71 0.97 -6.80
C GLY A 178 15.36 1.65 -7.02
N GLN A 179 14.28 0.89 -7.17
CA GLN A 179 12.91 1.41 -7.31
C GLN A 179 12.14 1.35 -5.99
N GLU A 180 12.42 0.36 -5.17
CA GLU A 180 11.85 0.18 -3.84
C GLU A 180 12.95 0.27 -2.78
N ASP A 181 12.63 0.87 -1.63
CA ASP A 181 13.58 1.01 -0.53
C ASP A 181 13.74 -0.33 0.21
N LEU A 182 12.65 -1.11 0.27
CA LEU A 182 12.59 -2.44 0.88
C LEU A 182 12.01 -3.47 -0.10
N ILE A 183 12.60 -4.65 -0.16
CA ILE A 183 12.13 -5.76 -1.00
C ILE A 183 12.03 -6.99 -0.10
N ILE A 184 10.81 -7.40 0.19
CA ILE A 184 10.53 -8.61 0.97
C ILE A 184 10.34 -9.77 0.00
N ILE A 185 11.09 -10.84 0.16
CA ILE A 185 10.95 -12.07 -0.61
C ILE A 185 10.56 -13.20 0.34
N SER A 186 9.51 -13.97 0.03
CA SER A 186 9.07 -15.10 0.85
C SER A 186 8.96 -16.38 0.01
N GLY A 187 9.59 -17.46 0.46
CA GLY A 187 9.51 -18.78 -0.20
C GLY A 187 10.82 -19.22 -0.88
N GLY A 188 10.91 -20.51 -1.21
CA GLY A 188 12.05 -21.11 -1.93
C GLY A 188 13.38 -21.14 -1.15
N LEU A 189 13.33 -21.20 0.19
CA LEU A 189 14.51 -21.29 1.09
C LEU A 189 14.74 -22.69 1.71
N GLY A 190 13.89 -23.66 1.40
CA GLY A 190 14.01 -25.03 1.87
C GLY A 190 15.25 -25.78 1.32
N PRO A 191 15.42 -27.04 1.72
CA PRO A 191 16.57 -27.84 1.32
C PRO A 191 16.47 -28.42 -0.11
N THR A 192 15.32 -28.34 -0.77
CA THR A 192 15.05 -29.13 -1.98
C THR A 192 15.74 -28.56 -3.22
N SER A 193 15.73 -29.32 -4.31
CA SER A 193 16.25 -28.85 -5.60
C SER A 193 15.48 -27.65 -6.15
N ASP A 194 14.21 -27.52 -5.77
CA ASP A 194 13.28 -26.54 -6.32
C ASP A 194 13.35 -25.22 -5.54
N ASP A 195 13.96 -25.24 -4.35
CA ASP A 195 14.29 -24.04 -3.55
C ASP A 195 15.43 -23.22 -4.19
N LYS A 196 15.07 -22.37 -5.16
CA LYS A 196 16.01 -21.56 -5.97
C LYS A 196 16.23 -20.13 -5.48
N THR A 197 15.53 -19.67 -4.43
CA THR A 197 15.54 -18.25 -4.05
C THR A 197 16.93 -17.75 -3.68
N ARG A 198 17.73 -18.51 -2.91
CA ARG A 198 19.11 -18.11 -2.56
C ARG A 198 19.98 -17.88 -3.80
N ASP A 199 19.98 -18.82 -4.73
CA ASP A 199 20.76 -18.74 -5.96
C ASP A 199 20.28 -17.58 -6.86
N ALA A 200 18.96 -17.35 -6.91
CA ALA A 200 18.38 -16.24 -7.66
C ALA A 200 18.76 -14.87 -7.09
N ILE A 201 18.75 -14.72 -5.76
CA ILE A 201 19.16 -13.48 -5.09
C ILE A 201 20.66 -13.24 -5.30
N ALA A 202 21.50 -14.26 -5.13
CA ALA A 202 22.93 -14.20 -5.41
C ALA A 202 23.22 -13.73 -6.85
N LYS A 203 22.48 -14.25 -7.84
CA LYS A 203 22.55 -13.79 -9.23
C LYS A 203 22.09 -12.34 -9.39
N ALA A 204 20.97 -11.95 -8.77
CA ALA A 204 20.41 -10.61 -8.88
C ALA A 204 21.36 -9.53 -8.33
N VAL A 205 22.00 -9.80 -7.18
CA VAL A 205 22.95 -8.87 -6.56
C VAL A 205 24.40 -9.05 -7.03
N GLN A 206 24.64 -10.02 -7.93
CA GLN A 206 25.95 -10.37 -8.48
C GLN A 206 26.99 -10.69 -7.39
N ARG A 207 26.59 -11.47 -6.39
CA ARG A 207 27.46 -11.93 -5.30
C ARG A 207 27.47 -13.45 -5.22
N PRO A 208 28.64 -14.08 -4.98
CA PRO A 208 28.70 -15.53 -4.82
C PRO A 208 28.02 -15.96 -3.52
N LEU A 209 27.52 -17.20 -3.51
CA LEU A 209 27.07 -17.85 -2.29
C LEU A 209 28.29 -18.33 -1.48
N VAL A 210 28.30 -18.00 -0.19
CA VAL A 210 29.31 -18.40 0.79
C VAL A 210 28.67 -19.32 1.81
N HIS A 211 29.40 -20.35 2.24
CA HIS A 211 28.94 -21.29 3.27
C HIS A 211 29.25 -20.75 4.67
N HIS A 212 28.25 -20.75 5.54
CA HIS A 212 28.38 -20.30 6.93
C HIS A 212 28.35 -21.50 7.89
N GLU A 213 29.53 -21.92 8.36
CA GLU A 213 29.66 -23.11 9.21
C GLU A 213 28.88 -23.00 10.53
N ALA A 214 28.85 -21.83 11.16
CA ALA A 214 28.08 -21.62 12.39
C ALA A 214 26.57 -21.88 12.18
N VAL A 215 26.02 -21.38 11.07
CA VAL A 215 24.61 -21.59 10.70
C VAL A 215 24.36 -23.06 10.39
N TRP A 216 25.29 -23.73 9.71
CA TRP A 216 25.19 -25.16 9.45
C TRP A 216 25.13 -26.00 10.74
N GLN A 217 25.90 -25.63 11.77
CA GLN A 217 25.82 -26.30 13.08
C GLN A 217 24.45 -26.10 13.74
N THR A 218 23.87 -24.90 13.66
CA THR A 218 22.51 -24.63 14.15
C THR A 218 21.48 -25.50 13.44
N ILE A 219 21.54 -25.59 12.12
CA ILE A 219 20.62 -26.39 11.29
C ILE A 219 20.73 -27.88 11.65
N LYS A 220 21.95 -28.40 11.82
CA LYS A 220 22.16 -29.79 12.29
C LYS A 220 21.52 -30.04 13.65
N GLY A 221 21.66 -29.11 14.59
CA GLY A 221 21.02 -29.21 15.89
C GLY A 221 19.48 -29.24 15.80
N GLN A 222 18.90 -28.44 14.90
CA GLN A 222 17.46 -28.44 14.65
C GLN A 222 16.98 -29.76 14.02
N LEU A 223 17.67 -30.25 13.00
CA LEU A 223 17.36 -31.55 12.36
C LEU A 223 17.44 -32.70 13.37
N GLN A 224 18.45 -32.71 14.23
CA GLN A 224 18.57 -33.70 15.30
C GLN A 224 17.40 -33.67 16.29
N ARG A 225 16.93 -32.48 16.70
CA ARG A 225 15.73 -32.34 17.55
C ARG A 225 14.46 -32.88 16.88
N LEU A 226 14.39 -32.80 15.54
CA LEU A 226 13.31 -33.37 14.74
C LEU A 226 13.49 -34.87 14.46
N GLY A 227 14.60 -35.49 14.89
CA GLY A 227 14.91 -36.89 14.62
C GLY A 227 15.32 -37.16 13.17
N ILE A 228 15.72 -36.13 12.42
CA ILE A 228 16.09 -36.21 11.00
C ILE A 228 17.62 -36.21 10.88
N ALA A 229 18.16 -37.17 10.11
CA ALA A 229 19.57 -37.20 9.79
C ALA A 229 19.89 -36.15 8.70
N PRO A 230 20.88 -35.26 8.91
CA PRO A 230 21.24 -34.25 7.92
C PRO A 230 21.85 -34.89 6.66
N ASP A 231 21.48 -34.37 5.49
CA ASP A 231 22.07 -34.74 4.21
C ASP A 231 22.66 -33.53 3.45
N SER A 232 23.16 -33.76 2.24
CA SER A 232 23.78 -32.72 1.41
C SER A 232 22.81 -31.64 0.92
N SER A 233 21.51 -31.94 0.87
CA SER A 233 20.48 -30.96 0.50
C SER A 233 20.28 -29.92 1.60
N ASN A 234 20.36 -30.32 2.88
CA ASN A 234 20.27 -29.41 4.02
C ASN A 234 21.46 -28.44 4.12
N VAL A 235 22.66 -28.86 3.68
CA VAL A 235 23.86 -27.99 3.70
C VAL A 235 23.63 -26.71 2.89
N ARG A 236 22.80 -26.77 1.84
CA ARG A 236 22.46 -25.60 1.01
C ARG A 236 21.74 -24.51 1.79
N GLN A 237 21.05 -24.84 2.89
CA GLN A 237 20.36 -23.88 3.74
C GLN A 237 21.34 -23.00 4.54
N ALA A 238 22.64 -23.32 4.56
CA ALA A 238 23.72 -22.52 5.14
C ALA A 238 24.52 -21.70 4.10
N LEU A 239 24.02 -21.60 2.85
CA LEU A 239 24.61 -20.81 1.79
C LEU A 239 23.90 -19.45 1.66
N PHE A 240 24.65 -18.36 1.72
CA PHE A 240 24.12 -17.00 1.61
C PHE A 240 24.98 -16.14 0.70
N PRO A 241 24.44 -15.11 0.03
CA PRO A 241 25.28 -14.14 -0.68
C PRO A 241 26.34 -13.55 0.25
N GLU A 242 27.57 -13.35 -0.24
CA GLU A 242 28.74 -12.89 0.56
C GLU A 242 28.46 -11.70 1.50
N THR A 243 27.60 -10.77 1.09
CA THR A 243 27.28 -9.55 1.84
C THR A 243 26.01 -9.65 2.70
N ALA A 244 25.46 -10.87 2.87
CA ALA A 244 24.23 -11.09 3.60
C ALA A 244 24.45 -11.29 5.09
N ASN A 245 23.53 -10.72 5.88
CA ASN A 245 23.36 -11.04 7.28
C ASN A 245 22.26 -12.10 7.41
N VAL A 246 22.47 -13.08 8.29
CA VAL A 246 21.56 -14.21 8.47
C VAL A 246 20.51 -13.85 9.53
N LEU A 247 19.26 -14.24 9.28
CA LEU A 247 18.15 -14.19 10.24
C LEU A 247 17.91 -15.59 10.76
N ASP A 248 18.12 -15.79 12.06
CA ASP A 248 17.93 -17.08 12.70
C ASP A 248 16.45 -17.48 12.64
N ASN A 249 16.20 -18.75 12.28
CA ASN A 249 14.85 -19.32 12.29
C ASN A 249 14.75 -20.35 13.42
N PRO A 250 14.27 -19.98 14.62
CA PRO A 250 14.18 -20.92 15.74
C PRO A 250 13.12 -22.02 15.52
N THR A 251 12.16 -21.79 14.61
CA THR A 251 10.98 -22.64 14.37
C THR A 251 11.09 -23.51 13.11
N GLY A 252 12.21 -23.43 12.39
CA GLY A 252 12.42 -24.15 11.13
C GLY A 252 13.89 -24.24 10.76
N THR A 253 14.22 -25.09 9.79
CA THR A 253 15.61 -25.35 9.37
C THR A 253 16.14 -24.38 8.32
N ALA A 254 15.29 -23.52 7.78
CA ALA A 254 15.64 -22.55 6.75
C ALA A 254 15.76 -21.15 7.38
N PRO A 255 16.98 -20.66 7.65
CA PRO A 255 17.19 -19.28 8.08
C PRO A 255 16.81 -18.30 6.97
N GLY A 256 16.32 -17.13 7.37
CA GLY A 256 16.20 -15.99 6.47
C GLY A 256 17.54 -15.28 6.31
N PHE A 257 17.59 -14.25 5.49
CA PHE A 257 18.75 -13.36 5.39
C PHE A 257 18.37 -12.00 4.81
N TYR A 258 19.20 -11.00 5.03
CA TYR A 258 19.02 -9.67 4.46
C TYR A 258 20.35 -9.06 4.00
N LEU A 259 20.27 -8.17 3.02
CA LEU A 259 21.41 -7.42 2.48
C LEU A 259 20.96 -6.11 1.83
N SER A 260 21.90 -5.21 1.58
CA SER A 260 21.66 -4.01 0.76
C SER A 260 22.27 -4.16 -0.62
N SER A 261 21.56 -3.72 -1.66
CA SER A 261 22.05 -3.68 -3.04
C SER A 261 21.37 -2.54 -3.79
N CYS A 262 22.13 -1.75 -4.55
CA CYS A 262 21.62 -0.67 -5.40
C CYS A 262 20.70 0.33 -4.67
N GLY A 263 20.96 0.59 -3.38
CA GLY A 263 20.13 1.49 -2.55
C GLY A 263 18.88 0.83 -1.93
N SER A 264 18.54 -0.40 -2.32
CA SER A 264 17.44 -1.18 -1.74
C SER A 264 17.94 -2.10 -0.62
N PHE A 265 17.09 -2.35 0.37
CA PHE A 265 17.24 -3.42 1.36
C PHE A 265 16.43 -4.63 0.94
N LEU A 266 17.05 -5.81 0.89
CA LEU A 266 16.41 -7.07 0.56
C LEU A 266 16.30 -7.89 1.83
N VAL A 267 15.11 -8.42 2.11
CA VAL A 267 14.85 -9.32 3.24
C VAL A 267 14.22 -10.58 2.66
N VAL A 268 14.90 -11.72 2.84
CA VAL A 268 14.53 -13.00 2.26
C VAL A 268 14.12 -13.94 3.38
N LEU A 269 12.87 -14.41 3.30
CA LEU A 269 12.15 -15.08 4.35
C LEU A 269 11.71 -16.47 3.89
N PRO A 270 11.51 -17.43 4.83
CA PRO A 270 10.99 -18.75 4.49
C PRO A 270 9.56 -18.69 3.93
N GLY A 271 9.06 -19.83 3.46
CA GLY A 271 7.71 -19.96 2.89
C GLY A 271 6.58 -20.08 3.94
N PRO A 272 6.71 -20.93 4.98
CA PRO A 272 5.62 -21.16 5.94
C PRO A 272 5.17 -19.88 6.66
N PRO A 273 3.87 -19.51 6.65
CA PRO A 273 3.40 -18.20 7.09
C PRO A 273 3.83 -17.78 8.49
N THR A 274 3.75 -18.70 9.45
CA THR A 274 4.13 -18.43 10.84
C THR A 274 5.62 -18.13 11.00
N GLN A 275 6.48 -18.71 10.16
CA GLN A 275 7.92 -18.45 10.17
C GLN A 275 8.22 -17.13 9.45
N THR A 276 7.60 -16.91 8.29
CA THR A 276 7.79 -15.70 7.47
C THR A 276 7.48 -14.44 8.27
N LEU A 277 6.30 -14.39 8.91
CA LEU A 277 5.90 -13.23 9.69
C LEU A 277 6.82 -13.03 10.89
N ALA A 278 7.16 -14.09 11.63
CA ALA A 278 8.02 -13.99 12.80
C ALA A 278 9.41 -13.42 12.46
N LEU A 279 10.03 -13.86 11.37
CA LEU A 279 11.34 -13.36 10.93
C LEU A 279 11.27 -11.93 10.39
N LEU A 280 10.15 -11.53 9.76
CA LEU A 280 9.96 -10.14 9.36
C LEU A 280 9.88 -9.24 10.59
N GLU A 281 9.06 -9.60 11.58
CA GLU A 281 8.89 -8.80 12.79
C GLU A 281 10.24 -8.62 13.53
N ASP A 282 11.03 -9.69 13.69
CA ASP A 282 12.37 -9.62 14.29
C ASP A 282 13.31 -8.69 13.48
N TYR A 283 13.29 -8.77 12.15
CA TYR A 283 14.07 -7.85 11.31
C TYR A 283 13.65 -6.38 11.51
N LEU A 284 12.34 -6.11 11.51
CA LEU A 284 11.81 -4.75 11.61
C LEU A 284 11.99 -4.13 13.01
N GLU A 285 11.92 -4.93 14.07
CA GLU A 285 12.19 -4.49 15.46
C GLU A 285 13.66 -4.10 15.66
N ASN A 286 14.58 -4.88 15.08
CA ASN A 286 16.02 -4.61 15.20
C ASN A 286 16.50 -3.42 14.34
N ASP A 287 15.74 -3.00 13.33
CA ASP A 287 16.06 -1.87 12.42
C ASP A 287 15.12 -0.65 12.63
N GLU A 288 14.46 -0.55 13.80
CA GLU A 288 13.44 0.48 14.13
C GLU A 288 13.84 1.91 13.75
N LYS A 289 15.13 2.26 13.85
CA LYS A 289 15.65 3.61 13.62
C LYS A 289 15.59 4.08 12.17
N LYS A 290 15.43 3.19 11.18
CA LYS A 290 15.33 3.57 9.75
C LYS A 290 13.91 3.86 9.29
N TYR A 291 12.93 3.17 9.87
CA TYR A 291 11.55 3.17 9.37
C TYR A 291 10.56 3.86 10.32
N SER A 292 10.94 4.08 11.58
CA SER A 292 10.15 4.85 12.54
C SER A 292 10.57 6.33 12.57
N SER A 293 9.88 7.16 11.80
CA SER A 293 9.90 8.61 12.09
C SER A 293 8.66 9.35 11.62
N VAL A 294 7.86 8.78 10.71
CA VAL A 294 6.63 9.43 10.26
C VAL A 294 5.44 8.72 10.88
N SER A 295 4.97 9.22 12.02
CA SER A 295 3.63 8.89 12.51
C SER A 295 2.61 9.38 11.47
N ARG A 296 1.66 8.53 11.07
CA ARG A 296 0.58 8.88 10.14
C ARG A 296 -0.72 9.05 10.91
N THR A 297 -1.49 10.05 10.53
CA THR A 297 -2.86 10.21 11.00
C THR A 297 -3.79 9.73 9.90
N GLN A 298 -4.73 8.87 10.30
CA GLN A 298 -5.76 8.35 9.42
C GLN A 298 -7.12 8.82 9.91
N TYR A 299 -7.90 9.40 9.00
CA TYR A 299 -9.31 9.68 9.19
C TYR A 299 -10.10 8.75 8.29
N ALA A 300 -11.23 8.22 8.77
CA ALA A 300 -12.06 7.32 8.00
C ALA A 300 -13.53 7.63 8.26
N TRP A 301 -14.36 7.55 7.22
CA TRP A 301 -15.80 7.66 7.33
C TRP A 301 -16.48 6.53 6.56
N THR A 302 -17.53 5.97 7.14
CA THR A 302 -18.38 4.96 6.50
C THR A 302 -19.68 5.63 6.06
N LEU A 303 -20.00 5.57 4.77
CA LEU A 303 -21.22 6.14 4.20
C LEU A 303 -22.05 5.05 3.52
N ILE A 304 -23.38 5.21 3.51
CA ILE A 304 -24.32 4.28 2.88
C ILE A 304 -25.36 5.03 2.04
N GLY A 305 -25.78 4.46 0.91
CA GLY A 305 -26.83 5.05 0.07
C GLY A 305 -26.40 6.25 -0.78
N ILE A 306 -25.09 6.40 -0.99
CA ILE A 306 -24.47 7.43 -1.83
C ILE A 306 -23.39 6.78 -2.71
N ASP A 307 -23.18 7.29 -3.91
CA ASP A 307 -22.17 6.79 -4.83
C ASP A 307 -20.78 7.39 -4.58
N GLU A 308 -19.75 6.64 -4.97
CA GLU A 308 -18.35 7.02 -4.78
C GLU A 308 -17.99 8.32 -5.50
N SER A 309 -18.53 8.55 -6.70
CA SER A 309 -18.16 9.71 -7.53
C SER A 309 -18.66 11.03 -6.96
N THR A 310 -19.85 11.04 -6.36
CA THR A 310 -20.39 12.21 -5.65
C THR A 310 -19.52 12.57 -4.45
N ILE A 311 -19.07 11.57 -3.69
CA ILE A 311 -18.19 11.81 -2.53
C ILE A 311 -16.81 12.29 -2.99
N ALA A 312 -16.20 11.57 -3.94
CA ALA A 312 -14.87 11.90 -4.45
C ALA A 312 -14.82 13.34 -5.00
N HIS A 313 -15.81 13.75 -5.79
CA HIS A 313 -15.88 15.11 -6.32
C HIS A 313 -15.89 16.19 -5.22
N TRP A 314 -16.62 15.93 -4.13
CA TRP A 314 -16.65 16.85 -2.99
C TRP A 314 -15.30 16.88 -2.26
N VAL A 315 -14.75 15.70 -1.94
CA VAL A 315 -13.48 15.58 -1.21
C VAL A 315 -12.33 16.18 -2.03
N ASP A 316 -12.25 15.88 -3.33
CA ASP A 316 -11.26 16.44 -4.24
C ASP A 316 -11.29 17.98 -4.24
N GLY A 317 -12.48 18.59 -4.15
CA GLY A 317 -12.67 20.04 -4.17
C GLY A 317 -12.37 20.76 -2.84
N HIS A 318 -12.55 20.09 -1.69
CA HIS A 318 -12.35 20.69 -0.37
C HIS A 318 -10.96 20.36 0.22
N PHE A 319 -10.38 19.22 -0.15
CA PHE A 319 -9.08 18.76 0.36
C PHE A 319 -7.94 18.89 -0.67
N THR A 320 -8.12 19.63 -1.77
CA THR A 320 -7.12 19.73 -2.87
C THR A 320 -5.73 20.17 -2.39
N ASN A 321 -5.68 21.05 -1.39
CA ASN A 321 -4.44 21.64 -0.87
C ASN A 321 -3.94 20.97 0.42
N GLU A 322 -4.64 19.94 0.90
CA GLU A 322 -4.31 19.25 2.14
C GLU A 322 -3.29 18.13 1.86
N PRO A 323 -2.29 17.92 2.75
CA PRO A 323 -1.24 16.91 2.56
C PRO A 323 -1.72 15.49 2.91
N PHE A 324 -2.90 15.12 2.43
CA PHE A 324 -3.56 13.83 2.69
C PHE A 324 -3.81 13.06 1.40
N GLU A 325 -3.40 11.80 1.37
CA GLU A 325 -3.82 10.87 0.33
C GLU A 325 -5.25 10.44 0.55
N GLN A 326 -6.06 10.56 -0.50
CA GLN A 326 -7.49 10.30 -0.47
C GLN A 326 -7.77 8.92 -1.07
N HIS A 327 -8.47 8.07 -0.32
CA HIS A 327 -8.82 6.73 -0.73
C HIS A 327 -10.32 6.51 -0.61
N PHE A 328 -10.91 5.96 -1.67
CA PHE A 328 -12.31 5.60 -1.74
C PHE A 328 -12.43 4.10 -1.98
N LEU A 329 -13.26 3.43 -1.18
CA LEU A 329 -13.46 1.98 -1.30
C LEU A 329 -14.95 1.65 -1.26
N TRP A 330 -15.46 1.14 -2.37
CA TRP A 330 -16.76 0.49 -2.43
C TRP A 330 -16.73 -0.88 -1.73
N LYS A 331 -17.45 -0.98 -0.62
CA LYS A 331 -17.69 -2.24 0.11
C LYS A 331 -19.18 -2.35 0.41
N SER A 332 -19.93 -2.91 -0.54
CA SER A 332 -21.40 -3.01 -0.47
C SER A 332 -21.92 -3.34 0.95
N PRO A 333 -22.88 -2.56 1.47
CA PRO A 333 -23.57 -1.42 0.84
C PRO A 333 -22.86 -0.06 1.00
N TYR A 334 -21.62 -0.03 1.47
CA TYR A 334 -20.92 1.18 1.89
C TYR A 334 -19.96 1.75 0.85
N VAL A 335 -19.77 3.07 0.92
CA VAL A 335 -18.56 3.76 0.46
C VAL A 335 -17.74 4.11 1.69
N LEU A 336 -16.50 3.66 1.73
CA LEU A 336 -15.53 4.06 2.75
C LEU A 336 -14.66 5.17 2.19
N VAL A 337 -14.52 6.26 2.95
CA VAL A 337 -13.59 7.36 2.67
C VAL A 337 -12.46 7.28 3.67
N GLN A 338 -11.21 7.33 3.21
CA GLN A 338 -10.05 7.39 4.09
C GLN A 338 -9.11 8.50 3.64
N LEU A 339 -8.70 9.34 4.59
CA LEU A 339 -7.66 10.34 4.41
C LEU A 339 -6.44 9.91 5.23
N VAL A 340 -5.30 9.77 4.57
CA VAL A 340 -4.04 9.34 5.19
C VAL A 340 -2.98 10.42 5.00
N GLY A 341 -2.50 11.01 6.09
CA GLY A 341 -1.51 12.09 6.06
C GLY A 341 -0.49 11.97 7.20
N GLN A 342 0.42 12.95 7.29
CA GLN A 342 1.43 12.99 8.35
C GLN A 342 0.84 13.45 9.68
N SER A 343 1.21 12.82 10.80
CA SER A 343 0.71 13.19 12.12
C SER A 343 1.20 14.52 12.65
N SER A 344 2.31 15.05 12.12
CA SER A 344 2.79 16.40 12.42
C SER A 344 1.84 17.50 11.91
N ALA A 345 0.97 17.19 10.95
CA ALA A 345 -0.02 18.10 10.38
C ALA A 345 -1.41 17.43 10.40
N PRO A 346 -2.09 17.38 11.57
CA PRO A 346 -3.42 16.81 11.66
C PRO A 346 -4.40 17.60 10.78
N LEU A 347 -5.43 16.90 10.31
CA LEU A 347 -6.46 17.52 9.48
C LEU A 347 -7.18 18.59 10.30
N ALA A 348 -7.40 19.75 9.70
CA ALA A 348 -8.07 20.85 10.38
C ALA A 348 -9.49 20.44 10.79
N GLN A 349 -9.82 20.64 12.06
CA GLN A 349 -11.09 20.21 12.66
C GLN A 349 -12.32 20.70 11.89
N HIS A 350 -12.26 21.92 11.34
CA HIS A 350 -13.36 22.48 10.56
C HIS A 350 -13.66 21.68 9.27
N LEU A 351 -12.65 21.08 8.63
CA LEU A 351 -12.85 20.28 7.42
C LEU A 351 -13.51 18.94 7.75
N ILE A 352 -13.18 18.35 8.90
CA ILE A 352 -13.83 17.15 9.44
C ILE A 352 -15.31 17.44 9.68
N GLU A 353 -15.60 18.53 10.39
CA GLU A 353 -16.96 18.96 10.70
C GLU A 353 -17.75 19.30 9.43
N GLU A 354 -17.12 19.94 8.45
CA GLU A 354 -17.74 20.27 7.17
C GLU A 354 -18.10 19.01 6.38
N PHE A 355 -17.19 18.03 6.30
CA PHE A 355 -17.44 16.73 5.68
C PHE A 355 -18.61 16.01 6.37
N GLU A 356 -18.55 15.87 7.69
CA GLU A 356 -19.56 15.16 8.47
C GLU A 356 -20.92 15.86 8.41
N HIS A 357 -20.94 17.19 8.38
CA HIS A 357 -22.17 17.96 8.20
C HIS A 357 -22.76 17.77 6.80
N HIS A 358 -21.94 17.88 5.75
CA HIS A 358 -22.38 17.73 4.36
C HIS A 358 -22.94 16.33 4.08
N PHE A 359 -22.25 15.29 4.55
CA PHE A 359 -22.62 13.90 4.32
C PHE A 359 -23.48 13.28 5.41
N ARG A 360 -23.92 14.06 6.39
CA ARG A 360 -24.76 13.61 7.50
C ARG A 360 -25.96 12.72 7.11
N PRO A 361 -26.67 12.95 5.98
CA PRO A 361 -27.79 12.08 5.58
C PRO A 361 -27.39 10.63 5.25
N TYR A 362 -26.11 10.39 4.99
CA TYR A 362 -25.51 9.14 4.51
C TYR A 362 -24.44 8.58 5.48
N LEU A 363 -23.99 9.38 6.44
CA LEU A 363 -22.88 9.07 7.35
C LEU A 363 -23.29 8.05 8.42
N VAL A 364 -22.71 6.86 8.36
CA VAL A 364 -22.92 5.78 9.33
C VAL A 364 -22.03 5.95 10.56
N GLY A 365 -20.78 6.37 10.38
CA GLY A 365 -19.81 6.58 11.46
C GLY A 365 -18.50 7.21 10.98
N ALA A 366 -17.76 7.82 11.90
CA ALA A 366 -16.47 8.47 11.68
C ALA A 366 -15.28 7.50 11.86
N GLU A 367 -15.50 6.25 11.44
CA GLU A 367 -14.52 5.19 11.38
C GLU A 367 -14.98 4.09 10.41
N ILE A 368 -14.17 3.05 10.20
CA ILE A 368 -14.57 1.88 9.42
C ILE A 368 -15.51 1.00 10.26
N THR A 369 -16.81 1.04 9.96
CA THR A 369 -17.84 0.37 10.76
C THR A 369 -18.96 -0.21 9.88
N THR A 370 -20.02 -0.72 10.51
CA THR A 370 -21.29 -1.05 9.83
C THR A 370 -22.45 -0.44 10.61
N ALA A 371 -23.61 -0.30 9.95
CA ALA A 371 -24.79 0.29 10.56
C ALA A 371 -25.31 -0.58 11.71
N CYS A 372 -25.24 -1.92 11.56
CA CYS A 372 -25.55 -2.84 12.64
C CYS A 372 -24.62 -2.65 13.86
N LYS A 373 -23.31 -2.50 13.64
CA LYS A 373 -22.34 -2.28 14.73
C LYS A 373 -22.59 -0.97 15.45
N GLN A 374 -22.76 0.12 14.71
CA GLN A 374 -23.08 1.43 15.28
C GLN A 374 -24.40 1.38 16.05
N LEU A 375 -25.45 0.80 15.47
CA LEU A 375 -26.74 0.66 16.14
C LEU A 375 -26.65 -0.17 17.43
N ALA A 376 -25.87 -1.25 17.46
CA ALA A 376 -25.66 -2.07 18.65
C ALA A 376 -25.04 -1.31 19.84
N MET A 377 -24.32 -0.22 19.57
CA MET A 377 -23.76 0.65 20.61
C MET A 377 -24.84 1.52 21.27
N HIS A 378 -25.97 1.74 20.59
CA HIS A 378 -27.01 2.70 20.98
C HIS A 378 -28.37 2.09 21.28
N ALA A 379 -28.70 0.92 20.73
CA ALA A 379 -30.02 0.32 20.83
C ALA A 379 -29.99 -1.21 20.68
N GLU A 380 -30.93 -1.87 21.35
CA GLU A 380 -31.25 -3.28 21.07
C GLU A 380 -32.47 -3.33 20.15
N VAL A 381 -32.37 -4.07 19.05
CA VAL A 381 -33.41 -4.10 18.01
C VAL A 381 -33.91 -5.51 17.77
N HIS A 382 -35.22 -5.66 17.94
CA HIS A 382 -35.97 -6.87 17.63
C HIS A 382 -36.71 -6.67 16.30
N TRP A 383 -36.31 -7.46 15.31
CA TRP A 383 -36.89 -7.42 13.98
C TRP A 383 -38.15 -8.29 13.89
N SER A 384 -39.17 -7.78 13.22
CA SER A 384 -40.39 -8.51 12.87
C SER A 384 -40.74 -8.25 11.41
N ALA A 385 -41.33 -9.24 10.73
CA ALA A 385 -41.79 -9.08 9.35
C ALA A 385 -43.02 -9.97 9.13
N ASN A 386 -43.97 -9.50 8.32
CA ASN A 386 -45.14 -10.32 7.93
C ASN A 386 -44.74 -11.50 7.02
N ASP A 387 -43.61 -11.39 6.33
CA ASP A 387 -43.04 -12.45 5.50
C ASP A 387 -41.91 -13.19 6.27
N PRO A 388 -42.09 -14.48 6.62
CA PRO A 388 -41.08 -15.26 7.33
C PRO A 388 -39.78 -15.47 6.54
N ASN A 389 -39.83 -15.44 5.20
CA ASN A 389 -38.64 -15.57 4.37
C ASN A 389 -37.79 -14.29 4.41
N LEU A 390 -38.43 -13.14 4.53
CA LEU A 390 -37.74 -11.87 4.72
C LEU A 390 -37.05 -11.82 6.08
N LEU A 391 -37.71 -12.31 7.13
CA LEU A 391 -37.17 -12.28 8.50
C LEU A 391 -35.84 -13.04 8.63
N LYS A 392 -35.57 -14.06 7.79
CA LYS A 392 -34.30 -14.81 7.77
C LYS A 392 -33.07 -13.95 7.48
N TYR A 393 -33.26 -12.79 6.85
CA TYR A 393 -32.20 -11.86 6.51
C TYR A 393 -31.86 -10.88 7.64
N PHE A 394 -32.58 -10.92 8.76
CA PHE A 394 -32.36 -10.01 9.88
C PHE A 394 -31.96 -10.79 11.12
N GLN A 395 -30.73 -10.56 11.57
CA GLN A 395 -30.27 -11.05 12.87
C GLN A 395 -30.62 -10.03 13.97
N SER A 396 -30.98 -10.52 15.15
CA SER A 396 -31.15 -9.68 16.33
C SER A 396 -29.86 -8.91 16.61
N ILE A 397 -29.99 -7.63 16.92
CA ILE A 397 -28.85 -6.78 17.26
C ILE A 397 -28.73 -6.75 18.78
N GLU A 398 -27.90 -7.65 19.30
CA GLU A 398 -27.68 -7.86 20.74
C GLU A 398 -26.45 -7.13 21.28
N LYS A 399 -26.41 -6.95 22.60
CA LYS A 399 -25.66 -5.89 23.28
C LYS A 399 -24.31 -6.31 23.89
N GLY A 400 -23.40 -5.32 24.03
CA GLY A 400 -22.18 -5.40 24.85
C GLY A 400 -22.26 -4.90 26.32
N THR A 401 -23.12 -3.93 26.72
CA THR A 401 -23.05 -3.28 28.06
C THR A 401 -24.37 -2.67 28.57
N LYS A 402 -24.81 -2.91 29.82
CA LYS A 402 -26.15 -2.59 30.43
C LYS A 402 -26.74 -1.15 30.26
N GLY A 403 -28.08 -1.04 30.12
CA GLY A 403 -28.87 0.23 30.23
C GLY A 403 -29.27 0.99 28.93
N ILE A 404 -29.79 0.33 27.88
CA ILE A 404 -30.08 0.98 26.57
C ILE A 404 -31.54 0.76 26.14
N SER A 405 -32.08 1.66 25.31
CA SER A 405 -33.40 1.60 24.67
C SER A 405 -33.61 0.34 23.81
N GLN A 406 -34.78 -0.28 23.95
CA GLN A 406 -35.22 -1.43 23.13
C GLN A 406 -36.23 -0.97 22.09
N PHE A 407 -36.05 -1.39 20.84
CA PHE A 407 -36.98 -1.12 19.74
C PHE A 407 -37.54 -2.41 19.14
N GLU A 408 -38.86 -2.47 18.97
CA GLU A 408 -39.52 -3.40 18.08
C GLU A 408 -39.66 -2.73 16.72
N VAL A 409 -39.14 -3.38 15.67
CA VAL A 409 -39.09 -2.83 14.31
C VAL A 409 -39.74 -3.82 13.36
N GLU A 410 -40.78 -3.37 12.66
CA GLU A 410 -41.42 -4.15 11.58
C GLU A 410 -40.79 -3.75 10.25
N VAL A 411 -40.39 -4.75 9.45
CA VAL A 411 -39.80 -4.55 8.12
C VAL A 411 -40.67 -5.18 7.04
N SER A 412 -40.81 -4.48 5.92
CA SER A 412 -41.47 -5.00 4.72
C SER A 412 -40.76 -4.52 3.46
N LEU A 413 -40.82 -5.31 2.38
CA LEU A 413 -40.16 -5.03 1.11
C LEU A 413 -41.15 -4.90 -0.03
N SER A 414 -40.84 -4.00 -0.97
CA SER A 414 -41.51 -3.87 -2.26
C SER A 414 -40.47 -3.73 -3.38
N PRO A 415 -40.36 -4.72 -4.31
CA PRO A 415 -41.14 -5.96 -4.39
C PRO A 415 -40.77 -7.01 -3.32
N SER A 416 -41.54 -8.10 -3.20
CA SER A 416 -41.35 -9.13 -2.16
C SER A 416 -39.99 -9.83 -2.26
N ILE A 417 -39.49 -10.37 -1.15
CA ILE A 417 -38.19 -11.06 -1.11
C ILE A 417 -38.11 -12.23 -2.11
N GLU A 418 -39.20 -13.00 -2.25
CA GLU A 418 -39.31 -14.08 -3.24
C GLU A 418 -39.12 -13.58 -4.68
N THR A 419 -39.60 -12.36 -4.98
CA THR A 419 -39.39 -11.74 -6.29
C THR A 419 -37.91 -11.38 -6.49
N LEU A 420 -37.27 -10.82 -5.45
CA LEU A 420 -35.85 -10.42 -5.51
C LEU A 420 -34.93 -11.64 -5.66
N GLU A 421 -35.22 -12.75 -5.00
CA GLU A 421 -34.44 -14.01 -5.05
C GLU A 421 -34.55 -14.71 -6.42
N ASN A 422 -35.72 -14.66 -7.03
CA ASN A 422 -36.00 -15.30 -8.32
C ASN A 422 -35.65 -14.43 -9.53
N GLN A 423 -35.27 -13.18 -9.32
CA GLN A 423 -34.86 -12.29 -10.39
C GLN A 423 -33.54 -12.76 -11.02
N LYS A 424 -33.40 -12.57 -12.34
CA LYS A 424 -32.11 -12.76 -13.01
C LYS A 424 -31.06 -11.84 -12.37
N GLU A 425 -29.83 -12.32 -12.32
CA GLU A 425 -28.73 -11.59 -11.69
C GLU A 425 -28.44 -10.29 -12.46
N SER A 426 -28.92 -9.18 -11.89
CA SER A 426 -28.76 -7.83 -12.40
C SER A 426 -28.75 -6.84 -11.24
N LEU A 427 -28.25 -5.62 -11.49
CA LEU A 427 -28.44 -4.50 -10.57
C LEU A 427 -29.95 -4.20 -10.48
N GLY A 428 -30.50 -4.35 -9.28
CA GLY A 428 -31.89 -4.06 -8.99
C GLY A 428 -32.04 -2.86 -8.04
N HIS A 429 -33.25 -2.36 -7.93
CA HIS A 429 -33.65 -1.43 -6.87
C HIS A 429 -34.85 -2.02 -6.13
N THR A 430 -34.85 -1.87 -4.81
CA THR A 430 -35.99 -2.27 -3.98
C THR A 430 -36.26 -1.16 -2.97
N THR A 431 -37.47 -1.15 -2.42
CA THR A 431 -37.85 -0.24 -1.35
C THR A 431 -38.23 -1.04 -0.12
N MET A 432 -37.59 -0.72 1.00
CA MET A 432 -37.89 -1.27 2.30
C MET A 432 -38.65 -0.24 3.13
N THR A 433 -39.75 -0.68 3.73
CA THR A 433 -40.49 0.10 4.71
C THR A 433 -40.13 -0.38 6.10
N ILE A 434 -39.64 0.54 6.94
CA ILE A 434 -39.24 0.30 8.32
C ILE A 434 -40.24 0.99 9.24
N ARG A 435 -40.99 0.23 10.03
CA ARG A 435 -41.92 0.77 11.01
C ARG A 435 -41.38 0.59 12.41
N MET A 436 -41.16 1.72 13.08
CA MET A 436 -40.72 1.76 14.47
C MET A 436 -41.87 2.27 15.33
N LYS A 437 -42.23 1.53 16.38
CA LYS A 437 -43.35 1.85 17.26
C LYS A 437 -43.15 3.24 17.91
N GLY A 438 -44.02 4.20 17.56
CA GLY A 438 -43.98 5.57 18.07
C GLY A 438 -43.18 6.57 17.22
N TYR A 439 -42.60 6.15 16.08
CA TYR A 439 -41.62 6.98 15.34
C TYR A 439 -41.86 7.08 13.83
N GLY A 440 -43.09 6.77 13.40
CA GLY A 440 -43.53 6.84 12.01
C GLY A 440 -42.85 5.82 11.10
N ASP A 441 -43.41 5.63 9.92
CA ASP A 441 -42.84 4.75 8.89
C ASP A 441 -41.65 5.46 8.24
N ASP A 442 -40.59 4.71 7.93
CA ASP A 442 -39.53 5.15 7.03
C ASP A 442 -39.58 4.33 5.75
N HIS A 443 -39.24 4.95 4.63
CA HIS A 443 -39.16 4.28 3.33
C HIS A 443 -37.78 4.52 2.73
N ILE A 444 -37.03 3.44 2.54
CA ILE A 444 -35.67 3.52 2.00
C ILE A 444 -35.62 2.71 0.72
N SER A 445 -35.29 3.40 -0.37
CA SER A 445 -34.97 2.77 -1.65
C SER A 445 -33.46 2.60 -1.77
N PHE A 446 -33.00 1.42 -2.16
CA PHE A 446 -31.57 1.14 -2.31
C PHE A 446 -31.29 0.15 -3.44
N PRO A 447 -30.07 0.23 -4.03
CA PRO A 447 -29.63 -0.75 -5.00
C PRO A 447 -29.28 -2.07 -4.32
N TYR A 448 -29.47 -3.17 -5.04
CA TYR A 448 -29.03 -4.49 -4.59
C TYR A 448 -28.55 -5.36 -5.75
N THR A 449 -27.78 -6.39 -5.41
CA THR A 449 -27.56 -7.56 -6.25
C THR A 449 -27.97 -8.80 -5.46
N ARG A 450 -28.49 -9.82 -6.15
CA ARG A 450 -28.98 -11.05 -5.50
C ARG A 450 -27.96 -11.69 -4.53
N PRO A 451 -26.66 -11.82 -4.87
CA PRO A 451 -25.68 -12.42 -3.95
C PRO A 451 -25.46 -11.63 -2.65
N LEU A 452 -25.78 -10.33 -2.66
CA LEU A 452 -25.54 -9.42 -1.53
C LEU A 452 -26.79 -9.07 -0.75
N LEU A 453 -27.96 -9.61 -1.12
CA LEU A 453 -29.25 -9.32 -0.47
C LEU A 453 -29.16 -9.43 1.06
N GLY A 454 -28.54 -10.49 1.58
CA GLY A 454 -28.48 -10.68 3.02
C GLY A 454 -27.65 -9.64 3.78
N VAL A 455 -26.59 -9.11 3.16
CA VAL A 455 -25.81 -8.03 3.78
C VAL A 455 -26.55 -6.70 3.62
N VAL A 456 -27.09 -6.44 2.43
CA VAL A 456 -27.69 -5.15 2.09
C VAL A 456 -28.98 -4.89 2.88
N LEU A 457 -29.88 -5.87 2.97
CA LEU A 457 -31.17 -5.72 3.65
C LEU A 457 -31.00 -5.34 5.13
N GLN A 458 -30.18 -6.09 5.86
CA GLN A 458 -29.99 -5.85 7.29
C GLN A 458 -29.31 -4.50 7.54
N GLU A 459 -28.29 -4.15 6.76
CA GLU A 459 -27.52 -2.93 6.97
C GLU A 459 -28.31 -1.66 6.61
N TYR A 460 -29.14 -1.67 5.56
CA TYR A 460 -30.03 -0.52 5.27
C TYR A 460 -31.14 -0.37 6.32
N ALA A 461 -31.67 -1.47 6.86
CA ALA A 461 -32.67 -1.39 7.93
C ALA A 461 -32.05 -0.84 9.22
N ALA A 462 -30.87 -1.36 9.60
CA ALA A 462 -30.12 -0.85 10.74
C ALA A 462 -29.78 0.63 10.57
N TRP A 463 -29.41 1.06 9.35
CA TRP A 463 -29.15 2.46 9.07
C TRP A 463 -30.38 3.36 9.26
N SER A 464 -31.55 2.94 8.77
CA SER A 464 -32.83 3.65 8.99
C SER A 464 -33.07 3.92 10.48
N VAL A 465 -32.91 2.87 11.29
CA VAL A 465 -33.16 2.92 12.74
C VAL A 465 -32.13 3.81 13.42
N LEU A 466 -30.84 3.65 13.08
CA LEU A 466 -29.75 4.46 13.64
C LEU A 466 -29.94 5.95 13.33
N LYS A 467 -30.26 6.30 12.08
CA LYS A 467 -30.51 7.68 11.65
C LYS A 467 -31.66 8.31 12.43
N LYS A 468 -32.76 7.57 12.62
CA LYS A 468 -33.90 8.03 13.43
C LYS A 468 -33.51 8.22 14.89
N TYR A 469 -32.74 7.29 15.46
CA TYR A 469 -32.27 7.38 16.85
C TYR A 469 -31.39 8.62 17.08
N LEU A 470 -30.38 8.85 16.25
CA LEU A 470 -29.46 9.99 16.39
C LEU A 470 -30.19 11.35 16.26
N GLN A 471 -31.18 11.43 15.37
CA GLN A 471 -32.04 12.62 15.26
C GLN A 471 -32.87 12.90 16.52
N MET A 472 -33.14 11.89 17.35
CA MET A 472 -33.83 12.07 18.61
C MET A 472 -32.92 12.57 19.71
N GLU A 473 -31.69 12.06 19.79
CA GLU A 473 -30.72 12.52 20.80
C GLU A 473 -30.39 14.00 20.63
N GLU A 474 -30.23 14.48 19.40
CA GLU A 474 -29.99 15.92 19.16
C GLU A 474 -31.18 16.84 19.51
N ARG A 475 -32.39 16.29 19.67
CA ARG A 475 -33.59 17.06 20.04
C ARG A 475 -33.83 17.08 21.55
N LYS A 476 -33.11 16.28 22.33
CA LYS A 476 -33.14 16.25 23.80
C LYS A 476 -32.04 17.14 24.36
#